data_AF-A0A3D2X6C9-F1
#
_entry.id   AF-A0A3D2X6C9-F1
#
_cell.length_a   1.000
_cell.length_b   1.000
_cell.length_c   1.000
_cell.angle_alpha   90.00
_cell.angle_beta   90.00
_cell.angle_gamma   90.00
#
_symmetry.space_group_name_H-M   'P 1'
#
loop_
_entity.id
_entity.type
_entity.pdbx_description
1 polymer ?
#
loop_
_entity_poly.entity_id
_entity_poly.type
_entity_poly.pdbx_seq_one_letter_code
_entity_poly.pdbx_strand_id
1 'polypeptide(L)' 'MTDNVESFLRESIKNRVFTGASFAIKKGKDPLVMNSVGTLAETDTPVNQETLFDMASCTKLFVSLVFMRLM' A
#
# COMPACT_ATOMS: atom_id res chain seq x y z
N MET A 1 14.00 -8.02 -4.94
CA MET A 1 12.61 -8.31 -4.50
C MET A 1 11.74 -7.07 -4.61
N THR A 2 12.20 -5.96 -4.05
CA THR A 2 11.62 -4.61 -4.21
C THR A 2 11.44 -4.25 -5.68
N ASP A 3 12.45 -4.50 -6.52
CA ASP A 3 12.42 -4.13 -7.94
C ASP A 3 11.33 -4.88 -8.71
N ASN A 4 11.06 -6.14 -8.34
CA ASN A 4 9.98 -6.93 -8.94
C ASN A 4 8.60 -6.39 -8.55
N VAL A 5 8.44 -5.98 -7.27
CA VAL A 5 7.19 -5.37 -6.79
C VAL A 5 6.99 -4.02 -7.47
N GLU A 6 8.01 -3.19 -7.53
CA GLU A 6 7.92 -1.89 -8.19
C GLU A 6 7.61 -2.02 -9.68
N SER A 7 8.28 -2.95 -10.38
CA SER A 7 8.00 -3.23 -11.80
C SER A 7 6.55 -3.68 -12.01
N PHE A 8 6.05 -4.59 -11.15
CA PHE A 8 4.65 -5.02 -11.20
C PHE A 8 3.66 -3.87 -10.98
N LEU A 9 3.93 -3.00 -10.01
CA LEU A 9 3.09 -1.83 -9.75
C LEU A 9 3.11 -0.85 -10.93
N ARG A 10 4.29 -0.57 -11.50
CA ARG A 10 4.44 0.29 -12.69
C ARG A 10 3.69 -0.27 -13.89
N GLU A 11 3.79 -1.57 -14.12
CA GLU A 11 3.06 -2.25 -15.19
C GLU A 11 1.54 -2.19 -14.98
N SER A 12 1.07 -2.42 -13.76
CA SER A 12 -0.35 -2.34 -13.40
C SER A 12 -0.92 -0.93 -13.61
N ILE A 13 -0.14 0.11 -13.27
CA ILE A 13 -0.50 1.50 -13.53
C ILE A 13 -0.55 1.77 -15.03
N LYS A 14 0.45 1.32 -15.79
CA LYS A 14 0.47 1.43 -17.26
C LYS A 14 -0.76 0.76 -17.90
N ASN A 15 -1.17 -0.39 -17.36
CA ASN A 15 -2.35 -1.14 -17.78
C ASN A 15 -3.67 -0.58 -17.21
N ARG A 16 -3.63 0.58 -16.52
CA ARG A 16 -4.79 1.30 -15.96
C ARG A 16 -5.62 0.47 -14.98
N VAL A 17 -4.99 -0.44 -14.24
CA VAL A 17 -5.64 -1.20 -13.17
C VAL A 17 -5.91 -0.30 -11.96
N PHE A 18 -4.96 0.58 -11.64
CA PHE A 18 -5.04 1.62 -10.60
C PHE A 18 -4.10 2.77 -10.97
N THR A 19 -4.27 3.95 -10.35
CA THR A 19 -3.50 5.17 -10.69
C THR A 19 -2.22 5.33 -9.88
N GLY A 20 -2.19 4.77 -8.66
CA GLY A 20 -1.04 4.78 -7.79
C GLY A 20 -1.18 3.79 -6.63
N ALA A 21 -0.06 3.47 -6.00
CA ALA A 21 0.02 2.51 -4.91
C ALA A 21 1.22 2.78 -4.02
N SER A 22 1.11 2.40 -2.75
CA SER A 22 2.22 2.32 -1.80
C SER A 22 2.40 0.88 -1.34
N PHE A 23 3.65 0.47 -1.11
CA PHE A 23 3.95 -0.85 -0.54
C PHE A 23 4.94 -0.74 0.62
N ALA A 24 4.80 -1.66 1.57
CA ALA A 24 5.68 -1.80 2.73
C ALA A 24 6.02 -3.27 2.93
N ILE A 25 7.31 -3.60 3.04
CA ILE A 25 7.80 -4.99 3.20
C ILE A 25 8.73 -5.05 4.40
N LYS A 26 8.39 -5.91 5.37
CA LYS A 26 9.21 -6.23 6.54
C LYS A 26 9.54 -7.71 6.53
N LYS A 27 10.83 -8.06 6.51
CA LYS A 27 11.29 -9.45 6.54
C LYS A 27 12.14 -9.70 7.79
N GLY A 28 11.53 -10.31 8.81
CA GLY A 28 12.23 -10.62 10.07
C GLY A 28 12.89 -9.39 10.68
N LYS A 29 14.22 -9.44 10.84
CA LYS A 29 15.02 -8.35 11.42
C LYS A 29 15.44 -7.29 10.41
N ASP A 30 15.28 -7.53 9.11
CA ASP A 30 15.68 -6.59 8.06
C ASP A 30 14.94 -5.25 8.20
N PRO A 31 15.53 -4.11 7.79
CA PRO A 31 14.85 -2.83 7.80
C PRO A 31 13.51 -2.87 7.04
N LEU A 32 12.56 -2.04 7.48
CA LEU A 32 11.32 -1.86 6.74
C LEU A 32 11.65 -1.19 5.40
N VAL A 33 11.21 -1.77 4.30
CA VAL A 33 11.26 -1.14 2.99
C VAL A 33 9.90 -0.56 2.67
N MET A 34 9.85 0.72 2.32
CA MET A 34 8.63 1.41 1.87
C MET A 34 8.90 2.17 0.59
N ASN A 35 7.99 2.07 -0.36
CA ASN A 35 8.03 2.89 -1.57
C ASN A 35 6.62 3.15 -2.11
N SER A 36 6.50 4.14 -2.99
CA SER A 36 5.25 4.60 -3.59
C SER A 36 5.43 4.81 -5.09
N VAL A 37 4.40 4.52 -5.87
CA VAL A 37 4.42 4.61 -7.34
C VAL A 37 3.11 5.20 -7.83
N GLY A 38 3.17 6.06 -8.85
CA GLY A 38 1.99 6.63 -9.51
C GLY A 38 1.48 7.90 -8.85
N THR A 39 0.23 8.26 -9.17
CA THR A 39 -0.40 9.51 -8.74
C THR A 39 -1.76 9.25 -8.08
N LEU A 40 -2.24 10.26 -7.37
CA LEU A 40 -3.64 10.33 -6.97
C LEU A 40 -4.50 10.35 -8.25
N ALA A 41 -5.64 9.69 -8.28
CA ALA A 41 -6.39 9.56 -9.53
C ALA A 41 -6.91 10.91 -10.05
N GLU A 42 -7.41 11.74 -9.13
CA GLU A 42 -8.06 13.02 -9.42
C GLU A 42 -7.05 14.15 -9.66
N THR A 43 -5.80 13.97 -9.24
CA THR A 43 -4.74 14.98 -9.36
C THR A 43 -3.45 14.35 -9.85
N ASP A 44 -2.66 15.04 -10.67
CA ASP A 44 -1.33 14.55 -11.05
C ASP A 44 -0.30 14.58 -9.88
N THR A 45 -0.79 14.70 -8.64
CA THR A 45 0.03 14.66 -7.43
C THR A 45 0.57 13.24 -7.21
N PRO A 46 1.88 13.06 -6.99
CA PRO A 46 2.45 11.75 -6.71
C PRO A 46 1.92 11.15 -5.40
N VAL A 47 1.72 9.83 -5.40
CA VAL A 47 1.55 9.07 -4.15
C VAL A 47 2.86 9.09 -3.36
N ASN A 48 2.77 9.27 -2.06
CA ASN A 48 3.91 9.25 -1.14
C ASN A 48 3.59 8.45 0.13
N GLN A 49 4.54 8.41 1.07
CA GLN A 49 4.43 7.65 2.32
C GLN A 49 3.36 8.21 3.29
N GLU A 50 2.95 9.46 3.12
CA GLU A 50 1.92 10.11 3.95
C GLU A 50 0.53 10.03 3.32
N THR A 51 0.42 9.49 2.10
CA THR A 51 -0.86 9.36 1.40
C THR A 51 -1.76 8.39 2.15
N LEU A 52 -2.95 8.87 2.53
CA LEU A 52 -3.98 8.06 3.18
C LEU A 52 -4.82 7.34 2.13
N PHE A 53 -5.08 6.05 2.36
CA PHE A 53 -5.94 5.22 1.53
C PHE A 53 -7.17 4.78 2.33
N ASP A 54 -8.31 4.69 1.66
CA ASP A 54 -9.46 3.99 2.23
C ASP A 54 -9.14 2.49 2.34
N MET A 55 -9.09 1.99 3.57
CA MET A 55 -8.73 0.60 3.89
C MET A 55 -9.90 -0.37 3.73
N ALA A 56 -11.14 0.11 3.56
CA ALA A 56 -12.34 -0.69 3.33
C ALA A 56 -12.42 -1.95 4.23
N SER A 57 -12.39 -3.14 3.63
CA SER A 57 -12.51 -4.41 4.37
C SER A 57 -11.29 -4.78 5.20
N CYS A 58 -10.12 -4.18 4.97
CA CYS A 58 -8.95 -4.39 5.82
C CYS A 58 -9.19 -3.89 7.26
N THR A 59 -10.13 -2.94 7.45
CA THR A 59 -10.56 -2.47 8.76
C THR A 59 -11.09 -3.59 9.66
N LYS A 60 -11.63 -4.67 9.08
CA LYS A 60 -12.13 -5.84 9.83
C LYS A 60 -11.05 -6.53 10.66
N LEU A 61 -9.78 -6.45 10.24
CA LEU A 61 -8.64 -6.98 11.00
C LEU A 61 -8.50 -6.24 12.34
N PHE A 62 -8.60 -4.90 12.32
CA PHE A 62 -8.53 -4.09 13.53
C PHE A 62 -9.71 -4.34 14.45
N VAL A 63 -10.92 -4.42 13.91
CA VAL A 63 -12.12 -4.73 14.69
C VAL A 63 -11.98 -6.10 15.37
N SER A 64 -11.50 -7.11 14.64
CA SER A 64 -11.27 -8.45 15.21
C SER A 64 -10.25 -8.43 16.35
N LEU A 65 -9.15 -7.68 16.21
CA LEU A 65 -8.15 -7.51 17.26
C LEU A 65 -8.73 -6.82 18.51
N VAL A 66 -9.59 -5.82 18.33
CA VAL A 66 -10.28 -5.15 19.44
C VAL A 66 -11.20 -6.12 20.16
N PHE A 67 -11.98 -6.92 19.42
CA PHE A 67 -12.82 -7.96 20.03
C PHE A 67 -12.01 -8.98 20.82
N MET A 68 -10.89 -9.47 20.28
CA MET A 68 -10.01 -10.42 20.98
C MET A 68 -9.44 -9.84 22.29
N ARG A 69 -9.21 -8.53 22.36
CA ARG A 69 -8.73 -7.87 23.58
C ARG A 69 -9.81 -7.73 24.65
N LEU A 70 -11.08 -7.69 24.25
CA LEU A 70 -12.22 -7.51 25.16
C LEU A 70 -12.75 -8.84 25.73
N MET A 71 -12.32 -9.97 25.18
CA MET A 71 -12.57 -11.32 25.70
C MET A 71 -11.56 -11.68 26.79
#